data_AF-A0A378L6Y1-F1
#
_entry.id   AF-A0A378L6Y1-F1
#
_cell.length_a   1.000
_cell.length_b   1.000
_cell.length_c   1.000
_cell.angle_alpha   90.00
_cell.angle_beta   90.00
_cell.angle_gamma   90.00
#
_symmetry.space_group_name_H-M   'P 1'
#
loop_
_entity.id
_entity.type
_entity.pdbx_description
1 polymer ?
#
loop_
_entity_poly.entity_id
_entity_poly.type
_entity_poly.pdbx_seq_one_letter_code
_entity_poly.pdbx_strand_id
1 'polypeptide(L)'
;MPNFSTFSVYEKEMRAFIDKVVEATALEKDKITTWLYSDGVMQFRGGQAADYYPYVNENLEKFKHRPLISKQHSMGQILTGFIMLKNAFINQFAKDELSLKEKLAQLFTLNLYGAIENHLPFIAIQSEISSELNAYQDKNGALPPIEALKLTITMFEEKRLKNPQLEEDFKNQLTLMNEFLDDLNKKAAPSFFQPGINNNPATTAEQLTLK
;
A
#
# COMPACT_ATOMS: atom_id res chain seq x y z
N MET A 1 1.62 13.73 4.09
CA MET A 1 1.35 12.39 3.54
C MET A 1 0.09 12.43 2.70
N PRO A 2 -0.05 11.57 1.66
CA PRO A 2 -1.31 11.46 0.94
C PRO A 2 -2.43 11.04 1.91
N ASN A 3 -3.62 11.60 1.70
CA ASN A 3 -4.84 11.18 2.38
C ASN A 3 -5.74 10.56 1.31
N PHE A 4 -5.89 9.25 1.39
CA PHE A 4 -6.63 8.44 0.43
C PHE A 4 -8.13 8.49 0.76
N SER A 5 -8.99 8.52 -0.26
CA SER A 5 -10.44 8.52 -0.04
C SER A 5 -10.98 7.14 0.33
N THR A 6 -10.22 6.08 0.04
CA THR A 6 -10.54 4.70 0.36
C THR A 6 -9.33 3.96 0.90
N PHE A 7 -9.55 3.00 1.80
CA PHE A 7 -8.46 2.20 2.34
C PHE A 7 -7.92 1.18 1.31
N SER A 8 -8.83 0.45 0.64
CA SER A 8 -8.61 -0.55 -0.42
C SER A 8 -9.97 -1.18 -0.74
N VAL A 9 -10.00 -2.37 -1.37
CA VAL A 9 -11.22 -3.18 -1.49
C VAL A 9 -11.88 -3.46 -0.13
N TYR A 10 -11.09 -3.47 0.93
CA TYR A 10 -11.51 -3.65 2.34
C TYR A 10 -12.10 -2.38 3.00
N GLU A 11 -12.58 -1.40 2.23
CA GLU A 11 -13.13 -0.14 2.75
C GLU A 11 -14.20 -0.38 3.81
N LYS A 12 -15.17 -1.26 3.51
CA LYS A 12 -16.30 -1.55 4.39
C LYS A 12 -15.85 -2.18 5.70
N GLU A 13 -14.96 -3.16 5.63
CA GLU A 13 -14.36 -3.81 6.79
C GLU A 13 -13.51 -2.84 7.59
N MET A 14 -12.81 -1.91 6.94
CA MET A 14 -12.03 -0.90 7.63
C MET A 14 -12.92 0.08 8.38
N ARG A 15 -14.02 0.54 7.78
CA ARG A 15 -15.02 1.39 8.48
C ARG A 15 -15.61 0.66 9.69
N ALA A 16 -16.02 -0.60 9.52
CA ALA A 16 -16.55 -1.41 10.60
C ALA A 16 -15.53 -1.64 11.73
N PHE A 17 -14.25 -1.81 11.38
CA PHE A 17 -13.17 -1.90 12.36
C PHE A 17 -13.02 -0.60 13.17
N ILE A 18 -13.02 0.55 12.49
CA ILE A 18 -12.92 1.86 13.15
C ILE A 18 -14.06 2.04 14.14
N ASP A 19 -15.29 1.76 13.72
CA ASP A 19 -16.47 1.89 14.59
C ASP A 19 -16.35 0.98 15.82
N LYS A 20 -15.95 -0.29 15.64
CA LYS A 20 -15.73 -1.22 16.76
C LYS A 20 -14.62 -0.75 17.71
N VAL A 21 -13.54 -0.16 17.21
CA VAL A 21 -12.47 0.37 18.06
C VAL A 21 -12.99 1.54 18.90
N VAL A 22 -13.75 2.45 18.31
CA VAL A 22 -14.31 3.62 19.01
C VAL A 22 -15.37 3.20 20.03
N GLU A 23 -16.19 2.19 19.72
CA GLU A 23 -17.15 1.62 20.69
C GLU A 23 -16.45 0.95 21.87
N ALA A 24 -15.32 0.30 21.63
CA ALA A 24 -14.64 -0.51 22.62
C ALA A 24 -13.51 0.22 23.37
N THR A 25 -13.10 1.43 22.96
CA THR A 25 -11.95 2.14 23.51
C THR A 25 -12.22 3.65 23.60
N ALA A 26 -11.33 4.41 24.24
CA ALA A 26 -11.41 5.87 24.30
C ALA A 26 -10.74 6.58 23.11
N LEU A 27 -10.35 5.83 22.06
CA LEU A 27 -9.66 6.39 20.91
C LEU A 27 -10.62 7.20 20.03
N GLU A 28 -10.15 8.33 19.52
CA GLU A 28 -10.95 9.23 18.67
C GLU A 28 -11.08 8.69 17.24
N LYS A 29 -12.33 8.63 16.75
CA LYS A 29 -12.67 8.16 15.39
C LYS A 29 -11.89 8.89 14.30
N ASP A 30 -11.78 10.22 14.41
CA ASP A 30 -11.13 11.04 13.38
C ASP A 30 -9.63 10.80 13.31
N LYS A 31 -8.95 10.61 14.46
CA LYS A 31 -7.52 10.28 14.51
C LYS A 31 -7.23 8.92 13.91
N ILE A 32 -8.05 7.93 14.26
CA ILE A 32 -7.97 6.58 13.70
C ILE A 32 -8.16 6.62 12.18
N THR A 33 -9.23 7.27 11.72
CA THR A 33 -9.57 7.37 10.29
C THR A 33 -8.46 8.07 9.52
N THR A 34 -8.00 9.22 10.00
CA THR A 34 -6.94 9.99 9.34
C THR A 34 -5.67 9.16 9.21
N TRP A 35 -5.27 8.44 10.26
CA TRP A 35 -4.07 7.61 10.22
C TRP A 35 -4.24 6.41 9.29
N LEU A 36 -5.36 5.69 9.36
CA LEU A 36 -5.61 4.51 8.52
C LEU A 36 -5.63 4.85 7.03
N TYR A 37 -6.21 5.99 6.67
CA TYR A 37 -6.38 6.46 5.29
C TYR A 37 -5.19 7.29 4.80
N SER A 38 -4.09 7.30 5.55
CA SER A 38 -2.81 7.86 5.11
C SER A 38 -1.70 6.83 5.31
N ASP A 39 -1.10 6.81 6.49
CA ASP A 39 -0.02 5.89 6.85
C ASP A 39 -0.48 4.44 6.84
N GLY A 40 -1.70 4.16 7.27
CA GLY A 40 -2.23 2.79 7.29
C GLY A 40 -2.25 2.14 5.90
N VAL A 41 -2.75 2.85 4.88
CA VAL A 41 -2.70 2.38 3.48
C VAL A 41 -1.26 2.08 3.08
N MET A 42 -0.31 2.97 3.41
CA MET A 42 1.10 2.78 3.06
C MET A 42 1.72 1.57 3.77
N GLN A 43 1.42 1.35 5.06
CA GLN A 43 1.88 0.18 5.82
C GLN A 43 1.32 -1.11 5.22
N PHE A 44 0.03 -1.11 4.87
CA PHE A 44 -0.62 -2.25 4.25
C PHE A 44 0.00 -2.61 2.90
N ARG A 45 0.16 -1.62 2.01
CA ARG A 45 0.75 -1.82 0.67
C ARG A 45 2.23 -2.17 0.73
N GLY A 46 2.98 -1.57 1.66
CA GLY A 46 4.39 -1.88 1.91
C GLY A 46 4.57 -3.33 2.35
N GLY A 47 3.73 -3.81 3.27
CA GLY A 47 3.78 -5.20 3.73
C GLY A 47 3.45 -6.21 2.63
N GLN A 48 2.54 -5.90 1.71
CA GLN A 48 2.25 -6.77 0.55
C GLN A 48 3.46 -6.98 -0.37
N ALA A 49 4.38 -6.01 -0.42
CA ALA A 49 5.53 -6.03 -1.33
C ALA A 49 6.82 -6.60 -0.71
N ALA A 50 6.87 -6.81 0.61
CA ALA A 50 8.10 -7.04 1.37
C ALA A 50 8.91 -8.26 0.88
N ASP A 51 8.24 -9.34 0.49
CA ASP A 51 8.90 -10.60 0.16
C ASP A 51 8.89 -10.93 -1.35
N TYR A 52 8.40 -10.04 -2.21
CA TYR A 52 8.20 -10.36 -3.63
C TYR A 52 9.46 -10.20 -4.48
N TYR A 53 10.21 -9.12 -4.28
CA TYR A 53 11.35 -8.75 -5.14
C TYR A 53 12.54 -9.73 -5.13
N PRO A 54 12.89 -10.39 -4.01
CA PRO A 54 13.96 -11.38 -4.02
C PRO A 54 13.69 -12.54 -4.99
N TYR A 55 12.45 -13.03 -5.05
CA TYR A 55 12.08 -14.12 -5.97
C TYR A 55 12.05 -13.67 -7.43
N VAL A 56 11.70 -12.42 -7.70
CA VAL A 56 11.72 -11.86 -9.07
C VAL A 56 13.13 -11.93 -9.66
N ASN A 57 14.14 -11.49 -8.92
CA ASN A 57 15.52 -11.49 -9.40
C ASN A 57 16.04 -12.91 -9.66
N GLU A 58 15.77 -13.84 -8.74
CA GLU A 58 16.16 -15.24 -8.91
C GLU A 58 15.50 -15.88 -10.14
N ASN A 59 14.21 -15.62 -10.36
CA ASN A 59 13.47 -16.18 -11.50
C ASN A 59 13.95 -15.58 -12.83
N LEU A 60 14.20 -14.27 -12.87
CA LEU A 60 14.77 -13.62 -14.05
C LEU A 60 16.17 -14.15 -14.38
N GLU A 61 16.99 -14.45 -13.36
CA GLU A 61 18.32 -15.01 -13.57
C GLU A 61 18.25 -16.43 -14.14
N LYS A 62 17.47 -17.32 -13.51
CA LYS A 62 17.41 -18.76 -13.81
C LYS A 62 16.51 -19.11 -14.98
N PHE A 63 15.32 -18.51 -15.06
CA PHE A 63 14.25 -18.92 -15.97
C PHE A 63 13.92 -17.87 -17.03
N LYS A 64 14.53 -16.67 -16.95
CA LYS A 64 14.33 -15.55 -17.89
C LYS A 64 12.89 -15.04 -17.94
N HIS A 65 12.10 -15.29 -16.90
CA HIS A 65 10.75 -14.77 -16.73
C HIS A 65 10.50 -14.40 -15.27
N ARG A 66 9.52 -13.53 -15.02
CA ARG A 66 9.02 -13.20 -13.68
C ARG A 66 8.11 -14.32 -13.15
N PRO A 67 7.95 -14.47 -11.83
CA PRO A 67 7.07 -15.51 -11.27
C PRO A 67 5.61 -15.26 -11.66
N LEU A 68 4.88 -16.33 -11.97
CA LEU A 68 3.42 -16.28 -12.05
C LEU A 68 2.83 -16.14 -10.64
N ILE A 69 1.82 -15.30 -10.52
CA ILE A 69 1.20 -14.98 -9.23
C ILE A 69 -0.08 -15.79 -9.10
N SER A 70 -0.07 -16.76 -8.19
CA SER A 70 -1.26 -17.52 -7.84
C SER A 70 -2.15 -16.74 -6.87
N LYS A 71 -3.44 -17.11 -6.81
CA LYS A 71 -4.35 -16.64 -5.78
C LYS A 71 -3.78 -16.85 -4.36
N GLN A 72 -3.19 -18.00 -4.08
CA GLN A 72 -2.62 -18.32 -2.77
C GLN A 72 -1.45 -17.39 -2.44
N HIS A 73 -0.61 -17.06 -3.42
CA HIS A 73 0.45 -16.06 -3.24
C HIS A 73 -0.14 -14.69 -2.88
N SER A 74 -1.14 -14.23 -3.64
CA SER A 74 -1.81 -12.95 -3.36
C SER A 74 -2.46 -12.92 -1.98
N MET A 75 -3.11 -14.01 -1.55
CA MET A 75 -3.64 -14.13 -0.19
C MET A 75 -2.54 -14.00 0.88
N GLY A 76 -1.38 -14.63 0.66
CA GLY A 76 -0.22 -14.51 1.56
C GLY A 76 0.32 -13.07 1.64
N GLN A 77 0.42 -12.38 0.51
CA GLN A 77 0.81 -10.96 0.48
C GLN A 77 -0.19 -10.09 1.23
N ILE A 78 -1.49 -10.30 1.02
CA ILE A 78 -2.57 -9.58 1.72
C ILE A 78 -2.48 -9.80 3.24
N LEU A 79 -2.29 -11.05 3.67
CA LEU A 79 -2.10 -11.38 5.08
C LEU A 79 -0.90 -10.64 5.67
N THR A 80 0.22 -10.64 4.95
CA THR A 80 1.45 -9.93 5.36
C THR A 80 1.21 -8.42 5.47
N GLY A 81 0.51 -7.83 4.50
CA GLY A 81 0.10 -6.43 4.52
C GLY A 81 -0.72 -6.09 5.76
N PHE A 82 -1.72 -6.92 6.09
CA PHE A 82 -2.52 -6.68 7.28
C PHE A 82 -1.76 -6.90 8.59
N ILE A 83 -0.84 -7.86 8.67
CA ILE A 83 0.01 -8.05 9.85
C ILE A 83 0.87 -6.80 10.07
N MET A 84 1.46 -6.24 9.00
CA MET A 84 2.23 -5.01 9.05
C MET A 84 1.36 -3.82 9.50
N LEU A 85 0.17 -3.68 8.93
CA LEU A 85 -0.80 -2.67 9.34
C LEU A 85 -1.16 -2.79 10.83
N LYS A 86 -1.50 -4.00 11.30
CA LYS A 86 -1.85 -4.25 12.70
C LYS A 86 -0.73 -3.80 13.63
N ASN A 87 0.50 -4.20 13.35
CA ASN A 87 1.65 -3.88 14.19
C ASN A 87 1.90 -2.36 14.23
N ALA A 88 1.82 -1.69 13.07
CA ALA A 88 1.96 -0.25 12.99
C ALA A 88 0.83 0.49 13.73
N PHE A 89 -0.42 0.02 13.59
CA PHE A 89 -1.59 0.59 14.26
C PHE A 89 -1.48 0.48 15.78
N ILE A 90 -1.12 -0.69 16.30
CA ILE A 90 -0.91 -0.90 17.75
C ILE A 90 0.24 -0.03 18.27
N ASN A 91 1.34 0.07 17.52
CA ASN A 91 2.45 0.94 17.91
C ASN A 91 2.07 2.42 17.88
N GLN A 92 1.15 2.83 17.01
CA GLN A 92 0.68 4.21 16.93
C GLN A 92 -0.26 4.57 18.09
N PHE A 93 -1.21 3.69 18.43
CA PHE A 93 -2.31 4.04 19.33
C PHE A 93 -2.22 3.42 20.73
N ALA A 94 -1.33 2.46 20.94
CA ALA A 94 -1.25 1.70 22.19
C ALA A 94 0.19 1.36 22.62
N LYS A 95 1.20 2.10 22.16
CA LYS A 95 2.63 1.78 22.37
C LYS A 95 3.00 1.43 23.80
N ASP A 96 2.42 2.12 24.78
CA ASP A 96 2.80 2.01 26.19
C ASP A 96 1.66 1.47 27.07
N GLU A 97 0.53 1.05 26.50
CA GLU A 97 -0.65 0.58 27.25
C GLU A 97 -0.99 -0.87 26.91
N LEU A 98 -0.53 -1.82 27.75
CA LEU A 98 -0.63 -3.25 27.48
C LEU A 98 -2.08 -3.74 27.28
N SER A 99 -3.01 -3.32 28.13
CA SER A 99 -4.43 -3.68 28.03
C SER A 99 -5.04 -3.20 26.71
N LEU A 100 -4.69 -2.00 26.26
CA LEU A 100 -5.14 -1.47 24.99
C LEU A 100 -4.52 -2.22 23.81
N LYS A 101 -3.23 -2.57 23.87
CA LYS A 101 -2.58 -3.39 22.82
C LYS A 101 -3.31 -4.71 22.59
N GLU A 102 -3.59 -5.44 23.67
CA GLU A 102 -4.26 -6.74 23.61
C GLU A 102 -5.66 -6.60 23.01
N LYS A 103 -6.41 -5.58 23.45
CA LYS A 103 -7.75 -5.30 22.94
C LYS A 103 -7.75 -4.93 21.45
N LEU A 104 -6.86 -4.05 21.02
CA LEU A 104 -6.73 -3.67 19.61
C LEU A 104 -6.29 -4.86 18.74
N ALA A 105 -5.38 -5.71 19.23
CA ALA A 105 -4.94 -6.90 18.52
C ALA A 105 -6.08 -7.91 18.27
N GLN A 106 -6.94 -8.11 19.28
CA GLN A 106 -8.12 -8.98 19.17
C GLN A 106 -9.12 -8.42 18.15
N LEU A 107 -9.47 -7.13 18.25
CA LEU A 107 -10.38 -6.46 17.31
C LEU A 107 -9.89 -6.54 15.87
N PHE A 108 -8.58 -6.32 15.66
CA PHE A 108 -7.99 -6.37 14.33
C PHE A 108 -8.03 -7.79 13.74
N THR A 109 -7.70 -8.80 14.55
CA THR A 109 -7.66 -10.21 14.10
C THR A 109 -9.04 -10.70 13.67
N LEU A 110 -10.10 -10.34 14.40
CA LEU A 110 -11.47 -10.68 14.02
C LEU A 110 -11.89 -10.02 12.70
N ASN A 111 -11.45 -8.79 12.46
CA ASN A 111 -11.75 -8.07 11.21
C ASN A 111 -11.00 -8.64 10.00
N LEU A 112 -9.71 -8.98 10.21
CA LEU A 112 -8.80 -9.52 9.19
C LEU A 112 -9.38 -10.72 8.43
N TYR A 113 -9.79 -11.75 9.18
CA TYR A 113 -10.18 -13.03 8.57
C TYR A 113 -11.45 -12.87 7.72
N GLY A 114 -12.44 -12.13 8.24
CA GLY A 114 -13.65 -11.83 7.47
C GLY A 114 -13.36 -11.03 6.21
N ALA A 115 -12.45 -10.06 6.27
CA ALA A 115 -12.06 -9.25 5.12
C ALA A 115 -11.46 -10.08 3.99
N ILE A 116 -10.53 -11.00 4.28
CA ILE A 116 -9.89 -11.81 3.22
C ILE A 116 -10.91 -12.74 2.56
N GLU A 117 -11.78 -13.38 3.33
CA GLU A 117 -12.78 -14.31 2.82
C GLU A 117 -13.81 -13.64 1.91
N ASN A 118 -14.29 -12.45 2.29
CA ASN A 118 -15.29 -11.70 1.52
C ASN A 118 -14.82 -11.33 0.11
N HIS A 119 -13.51 -11.10 -0.07
CA HIS A 119 -12.96 -10.60 -1.33
C HIS A 119 -12.18 -11.67 -2.12
N LEU A 120 -12.32 -12.96 -1.80
CA LEU A 120 -11.62 -14.05 -2.51
C LEU A 120 -11.80 -14.03 -4.04
N PRO A 121 -13.00 -13.75 -4.60
CA PRO A 121 -13.16 -13.65 -6.05
C PRO A 121 -12.32 -12.52 -6.66
N PHE A 122 -12.27 -11.36 -6.00
CA PHE A 122 -11.47 -10.23 -6.46
C PHE A 122 -9.96 -10.51 -6.36
N ILE A 123 -9.52 -11.18 -5.28
CA ILE A 123 -8.11 -11.57 -5.09
C ILE A 123 -7.63 -12.47 -6.23
N ALA A 124 -8.48 -13.38 -6.73
CA ALA A 124 -8.15 -14.21 -7.89
C ALA A 124 -7.89 -13.34 -9.13
N ILE A 125 -8.75 -12.37 -9.42
CA ILE A 125 -8.57 -11.44 -10.55
C ILE A 125 -7.30 -10.60 -10.37
N GLN A 126 -7.03 -10.10 -9.18
CA GLN A 126 -5.79 -9.36 -8.90
C GLN A 126 -4.53 -10.21 -9.17
N SER A 127 -4.58 -11.52 -8.87
CA SER A 127 -3.48 -12.44 -9.17
C SER A 127 -3.30 -12.68 -10.67
N GLU A 128 -4.39 -12.77 -11.43
CA GLU A 128 -4.37 -12.85 -12.89
C GLU A 128 -3.74 -11.58 -13.49
N ILE A 129 -4.21 -10.40 -13.09
CA ILE A 129 -3.68 -9.11 -13.58
C ILE A 129 -2.19 -8.99 -13.28
N SER A 130 -1.76 -9.39 -12.08
CA SER A 130 -0.33 -9.36 -11.71
C SER A 130 0.51 -10.29 -12.59
N SER A 131 -0.03 -11.45 -12.94
CA SER A 131 0.62 -12.40 -13.86
C SER A 131 0.64 -11.88 -15.30
N GLU A 132 -0.44 -11.26 -15.76
CA GLU A 132 -0.54 -10.63 -17.09
C GLU A 132 0.45 -9.46 -17.23
N LEU A 133 0.60 -8.65 -16.18
CA LEU A 133 1.61 -7.57 -16.11
C LEU A 133 3.03 -8.12 -16.17
N ASN A 134 3.33 -9.17 -15.39
CA ASN A 134 4.64 -9.82 -15.43
C ASN A 134 4.96 -10.36 -16.84
N ALA A 135 4.02 -11.06 -17.46
CA ALA A 135 4.19 -11.59 -18.82
C ALA A 135 4.40 -10.46 -19.85
N TYR A 136 3.70 -9.33 -19.68
CA TYR A 136 3.93 -8.14 -20.50
C TYR A 136 5.36 -7.60 -20.33
N GLN A 137 5.86 -7.48 -19.09
CA GLN A 137 7.19 -6.96 -18.82
C GLN A 137 8.32 -7.93 -19.23
N ASP A 138 8.05 -9.23 -19.22
CA ASP A 138 8.99 -10.24 -19.73
C ASP A 138 9.13 -10.12 -21.26
N LYS A 139 8.04 -9.84 -21.96
CA LYS A 139 8.02 -9.68 -23.43
C LYS A 139 8.53 -8.31 -23.90
N ASN A 140 8.18 -7.23 -23.20
CA ASN A 140 8.37 -5.85 -23.66
C ASN A 140 9.43 -5.07 -22.87
N GLY A 141 10.00 -5.68 -21.82
CA GLY A 141 10.95 -5.03 -20.92
C GLY A 141 10.30 -4.44 -19.66
N ALA A 142 11.15 -4.08 -18.70
CA ALA A 142 10.71 -3.49 -17.44
C ALA A 142 10.02 -2.14 -17.67
N LEU A 143 8.92 -1.90 -16.96
CA LEU A 143 8.18 -0.63 -17.01
C LEU A 143 8.57 0.25 -15.83
N PRO A 144 8.74 1.58 -16.04
CA PRO A 144 8.79 2.54 -14.94
C PRO A 144 7.51 2.50 -14.09
N PRO A 145 7.56 2.87 -12.79
CA PRO A 145 6.41 2.75 -11.88
C PRO A 145 5.11 3.38 -12.37
N ILE A 146 5.18 4.59 -12.97
CA ILE A 146 4.00 5.29 -13.50
C ILE A 146 3.38 4.52 -14.67
N GLU A 147 4.19 4.05 -15.61
CA GLU A 147 3.70 3.31 -16.78
C GLU A 147 3.19 1.91 -16.39
N ALA A 148 3.85 1.25 -15.43
CA ALA A 148 3.36 0.01 -14.85
C ALA A 148 1.99 0.20 -14.18
N LEU A 149 1.81 1.28 -13.40
CA LEU A 149 0.54 1.55 -12.73
C LEU A 149 -0.57 1.88 -13.74
N LYS A 150 -0.30 2.72 -14.76
CA LYS A 150 -1.27 3.00 -15.84
C LYS A 150 -1.73 1.74 -16.56
N LEU A 151 -0.79 0.87 -16.95
CA LEU A 151 -1.13 -0.39 -17.61
C LEU A 151 -1.97 -1.29 -16.69
N THR A 152 -1.61 -1.35 -15.42
CA THR A 152 -2.36 -2.13 -14.43
C THR A 152 -3.79 -1.59 -14.28
N ILE A 153 -3.98 -0.25 -14.24
CA ILE A 153 -5.31 0.38 -14.20
C ILE A 153 -6.14 -0.05 -15.43
N THR A 154 -5.56 -0.02 -16.63
CA THR A 154 -6.24 -0.49 -17.84
C THR A 154 -6.66 -1.95 -17.73
N MET A 155 -5.79 -2.84 -17.25
CA MET A 155 -6.12 -4.25 -17.04
C MET A 155 -7.26 -4.43 -16.02
N PHE A 156 -7.28 -3.64 -14.93
CA PHE A 156 -8.39 -3.65 -13.97
C PHE A 156 -9.70 -3.17 -14.59
N GLU A 157 -9.70 -2.11 -15.40
CA GLU A 157 -10.90 -1.63 -16.10
C GLU A 157 -11.46 -2.69 -17.06
N GLU A 158 -10.59 -3.37 -17.82
CA GLU A 158 -11.02 -4.46 -18.71
C GLU A 158 -11.65 -5.62 -17.95
N LYS A 159 -11.09 -5.99 -16.79
CA LYS A 159 -11.63 -7.07 -15.94
C LYS A 159 -12.92 -6.62 -15.23
N ARG A 160 -13.05 -5.34 -14.85
CA ARG A 160 -14.27 -4.77 -14.24
C ARG A 160 -15.48 -4.97 -15.14
N LEU A 161 -15.34 -4.66 -16.42
CA LEU A 161 -16.43 -4.81 -17.41
C LEU A 161 -16.91 -6.26 -17.55
N LYS A 162 -16.06 -7.24 -17.27
CA LYS A 162 -16.36 -8.68 -17.33
C LYS A 162 -16.88 -9.25 -16.01
N ASN A 163 -16.84 -8.47 -14.92
CA ASN A 163 -17.16 -8.93 -13.57
C ASN A 163 -18.06 -7.92 -12.82
N PRO A 164 -19.28 -7.65 -13.32
CA PRO A 164 -20.19 -6.66 -12.72
C PRO A 164 -20.57 -6.98 -11.26
N GLN A 165 -20.51 -8.25 -10.86
CA GLN A 165 -20.78 -8.69 -9.49
C GLN A 165 -19.73 -8.22 -8.46
N LEU A 166 -18.59 -7.69 -8.92
CA LEU A 166 -17.50 -7.16 -8.08
C LEU A 166 -17.36 -5.64 -8.21
N GLU A 167 -18.44 -4.94 -8.60
CA GLU A 167 -18.41 -3.50 -8.88
C GLU A 167 -17.77 -2.67 -7.76
N GLU A 168 -18.13 -2.93 -6.50
CA GLU A 168 -17.60 -2.21 -5.34
C GLU A 168 -16.09 -2.43 -5.16
N ASP A 169 -15.62 -3.67 -5.28
CA ASP A 169 -14.20 -4.01 -5.16
C ASP A 169 -13.37 -3.31 -6.25
N PHE A 170 -13.84 -3.38 -7.50
CA PHE A 170 -13.18 -2.68 -8.60
C PHE A 170 -13.19 -1.17 -8.39
N LYS A 171 -14.32 -0.59 -7.98
CA LYS A 171 -14.42 0.85 -7.72
C LYS A 171 -13.41 1.30 -6.67
N ASN A 172 -13.33 0.59 -5.54
CA ASN A 172 -12.40 0.93 -4.47
C ASN A 172 -10.95 0.76 -4.91
N GLN A 173 -10.62 -0.35 -5.58
CA GLN A 173 -9.26 -0.60 -6.07
C GLN A 173 -8.84 0.44 -7.12
N LEU A 174 -9.68 0.75 -8.10
CA LEU A 174 -9.39 1.73 -9.15
C LEU A 174 -9.28 3.14 -8.59
N THR A 175 -10.13 3.52 -7.63
CA THR A 175 -10.02 4.81 -6.94
C THR A 175 -8.64 4.94 -6.29
N LEU A 176 -8.26 3.94 -5.49
CA LEU A 176 -6.96 3.94 -4.81
C LEU A 176 -5.78 3.97 -5.79
N MET A 177 -5.85 3.20 -6.88
CA MET A 177 -4.79 3.19 -7.90
C MET A 177 -4.63 4.54 -8.59
N ASN A 178 -5.73 5.24 -8.87
CA ASN A 178 -5.67 6.59 -9.44
C ASN A 178 -5.10 7.61 -8.45
N GLU A 179 -5.46 7.52 -7.16
CA GLU A 179 -4.87 8.37 -6.12
C GLU A 179 -3.35 8.16 -5.98
N PHE A 180 -2.89 6.91 -6.07
CA PHE A 180 -1.46 6.59 -6.13
C PHE A 180 -0.80 7.14 -7.40
N LEU A 181 -1.45 7.04 -8.54
CA LEU A 181 -0.93 7.59 -9.80
C LEU A 181 -0.78 9.11 -9.72
N ASP A 182 -1.76 9.80 -9.14
CA ASP A 182 -1.71 11.24 -8.91
C ASP A 182 -0.58 11.65 -7.96
N ASP A 183 -0.37 10.91 -6.86
CA ASP A 183 0.74 11.14 -5.93
C ASP A 183 2.10 10.92 -6.62
N LEU A 184 2.25 9.86 -7.42
CA LEU A 184 3.46 9.59 -8.20
C LEU A 184 3.75 10.70 -9.22
N ASN A 185 2.72 11.16 -9.94
CA ASN A 185 2.87 12.25 -10.90
C ASN A 185 3.29 13.56 -10.23
N LYS A 186 2.74 13.88 -9.05
CA LYS A 186 3.12 15.06 -8.27
C LYS A 186 4.56 15.01 -7.77
N LYS A 187 5.05 13.82 -7.37
CA LYS A 187 6.43 13.61 -6.93
C LYS A 187 7.43 13.57 -8.08
N ALA A 188 7.00 13.14 -9.27
CA ALA A 188 7.83 13.10 -10.47
C ALA A 188 7.95 14.48 -11.15
N ALA A 189 7.03 15.41 -10.87
CA ALA A 189 7.15 16.78 -11.35
C ALA A 189 8.41 17.43 -10.75
N PRO A 190 9.36 17.93 -11.56
CA PRO A 190 10.49 18.67 -11.02
C PRO A 190 9.93 19.87 -10.25
N SER A 191 10.37 20.01 -8.99
CA SER A 191 10.08 21.17 -8.15
C SER A 191 10.69 22.42 -8.78
N PHE A 192 9.99 22.98 -9.77
CA PHE A 192 10.32 24.23 -10.43
C PHE A 192 9.85 25.37 -9.54
N PHE A 193 10.49 25.59 -8.39
CA PHE A 193 10.57 26.87 -7.68
C PHE A 193 11.49 26.72 -6.45
N GLN A 194 12.78 27.03 -6.64
CA GLN A 194 13.57 27.99 -5.84
C GLN A 194 15.06 27.82 -6.13
N PRO A 195 15.76 28.93 -6.39
CA PRO A 195 16.69 29.37 -5.37
C PRO A 195 16.42 30.82 -4.99
N GLY A 196 15.88 31.00 -3.78
CA GLY A 196 16.13 32.22 -3.03
C GLY A 196 17.59 32.19 -2.59
N ILE A 197 18.46 32.82 -3.38
CA ILE A 197 19.85 33.10 -3.02
C ILE A 197 19.81 34.09 -1.84
N ASN A 198 19.90 33.59 -0.62
CA ASN A 198 20.34 34.42 0.51
C ASN A 198 21.86 34.28 0.62
N ASN A 199 22.54 35.23 -0.02
CA ASN A 199 23.92 35.56 0.29
C ASN A 199 24.01 36.03 1.74
N ASN A 200 24.82 35.36 2.56
CA ASN A 200 25.53 36.02 3.65
C ASN A 200 26.94 35.41 3.77
N PRO A 201 28.01 36.20 3.59
CA PRO A 201 29.38 35.72 3.65
C PRO A 201 29.94 35.75 5.08
N ALA A 202 30.73 34.72 5.38
CA ALA A 202 31.97 34.71 6.17
C ALA A 202 32.01 35.37 7.57
N THR A 203 32.21 34.54 8.59
CA THR A 203 33.25 34.61 9.66
C THR A 203 33.06 33.36 10.54
N THR A 204 34.04 32.56 10.96
CA THR A 204 35.39 32.86 11.48
C THR A 204 36.29 31.62 11.36
N ALA A 205 37.59 31.87 11.24
CA ALA A 205 38.69 30.90 11.14
C ALA A 205 39.03 30.20 12.46
N GLU A 206 39.63 29.00 12.36
CA GLU A 206 40.81 28.54 13.15
C GLU A 206 41.32 27.24 12.51
N GLN A 207 42.40 27.33 11.73
CA GLN A 207 43.77 26.94 12.10
C GLN A 207 43.93 25.46 12.49
N LEU A 208 44.31 24.63 11.51
CA LEU A 208 45.05 23.40 11.72
C LEU A 208 46.43 23.57 11.05
N THR A 209 47.42 23.90 11.86
CA THR A 209 48.83 23.65 11.55
C THR A 209 49.11 22.16 11.77
N LEU A 210 49.77 21.52 10.81
CA LEU A 210 50.65 20.38 11.07
C LEU A 210 51.63 20.20 9.89
N LYS A 211 52.91 20.32 10.28
CA LYS A 211 54.19 20.18 9.56
C LYS A 211 54.67 21.35 8.71
#